data_AF-A0A2M9JIZ1-F1
#
_entry.id   AF-A0A2M9JIZ1-F1
#
_cell.length_a   1.000
_cell.length_b   1.000
_cell.length_c   1.000
_cell.angle_alpha   90.00
_cell.angle_beta   90.00
_cell.angle_gamma   90.00
#
_symmetry.space_group_name_H-M   'P 1'
#
loop_
_entity.id
_entity.type
_entity.pdbx_description
1 polymer ?
#
loop_
_entity_poly.entity_id
_entity_poly.type
_entity_poly.pdbx_seq_one_letter_code
_entity_poly.pdbx_strand_id
1 'polypeptide(L)'
;MGMKTKVALGAVVGIVVIGVVSANSGDGDNGNGGNGGGTSAAADKNAGDKAGKADDAAKSDAGDKGASKASQAEQFKAFVAKNGTPKEKAAVAHVLKVQGADQQNDILDSADVYTDFTGGLTGEGSGPSKLIASAFADWKDSKNGLVTVYDADGEIITNGNF
;
A
#
# COMPACT_ATOMS: atom_id res chain seq x y z
N MET A 1 -27.51 -30.06 -31.38
CA MET A 1 -27.80 -29.86 -29.94
C MET A 1 -27.08 -30.93 -29.14
N GLY A 2 -26.36 -30.55 -28.08
CA GLY A 2 -25.60 -31.45 -27.19
C GLY A 2 -24.10 -31.11 -27.24
N MET A 3 -23.36 -30.94 -26.14
CA MET A 3 -23.65 -31.13 -24.71
C MET A 3 -22.84 -30.09 -23.91
N LYS A 4 -23.41 -29.66 -22.78
CA LYS A 4 -22.82 -28.70 -21.84
C LYS A 4 -21.81 -29.42 -20.95
N THR A 5 -20.53 -29.05 -21.04
CA THR A 5 -19.50 -29.57 -20.13
C THR A 5 -19.56 -28.83 -18.80
N LYS A 6 -19.72 -29.62 -17.74
CA LYS A 6 -19.96 -29.21 -16.36
C LYS A 6 -18.69 -28.63 -15.73
N VAL A 7 -18.86 -27.51 -15.05
CA VAL A 7 -17.88 -26.87 -14.17
C VAL A 7 -17.63 -27.79 -12.97
N ALA A 8 -16.39 -28.23 -12.79
CA ALA A 8 -15.96 -28.93 -11.58
C ALA A 8 -15.49 -27.89 -10.55
N LEU A 9 -16.29 -27.73 -9.51
CA LEU A 9 -16.07 -26.88 -8.34
C LEU A 9 -15.00 -27.53 -7.45
N GLY A 10 -13.76 -27.04 -7.51
CA GLY A 10 -12.63 -27.55 -6.75
C GLY A 10 -12.44 -26.82 -5.42
N ALA A 11 -12.93 -27.45 -4.34
CA ALA A 11 -12.50 -27.40 -2.95
C ALA A 11 -11.87 -26.10 -2.38
N VAL A 12 -12.70 -25.39 -1.59
CA VAL A 12 -12.31 -24.55 -0.45
C VAL A 12 -11.80 -25.47 0.67
N VAL A 13 -10.65 -25.18 1.29
CA VAL A 13 -10.33 -25.27 2.74
C VAL A 13 -8.85 -24.91 2.93
N GLY A 14 -8.58 -23.91 3.76
CA GLY A 14 -7.22 -23.56 4.18
C GLY A 14 -7.16 -22.32 5.09
N ILE A 15 -7.99 -22.28 6.13
CA ILE A 15 -7.83 -21.30 7.22
C ILE A 15 -6.59 -21.71 8.02
N VAL A 16 -5.56 -20.87 8.06
CA VAL A 16 -4.51 -20.93 9.09
C VAL A 16 -4.72 -19.75 10.02
N VAL A 17 -5.07 -20.10 11.26
CA VAL A 17 -5.31 -19.16 12.35
C VAL A 17 -3.98 -18.60 12.86
N ILE A 18 -4.02 -17.29 13.10
CA ILE A 18 -3.01 -16.45 13.73
C ILE A 18 -2.64 -16.98 15.12
N GLY A 19 -1.36 -17.27 15.34
CA GLY A 19 -0.79 -17.51 16.66
C GLY A 19 -0.09 -16.26 17.18
N VAL A 20 -0.76 -15.50 18.05
CA VAL A 20 -0.10 -14.56 18.96
C VAL A 20 0.24 -15.30 20.25
N VAL A 21 1.52 -15.40 20.59
CA VAL A 21 1.97 -15.72 21.95
C VAL A 21 2.97 -14.67 22.38
N SER A 22 2.46 -13.64 23.05
CA SER A 22 3.24 -12.89 24.03
C SER A 22 2.99 -13.53 25.39
N ALA A 23 3.93 -14.37 25.83
CA ALA A 23 4.00 -14.83 27.21
C ALA A 23 5.23 -14.19 27.86
N ASN A 24 5.02 -13.00 28.43
CA ASN A 24 5.80 -12.55 29.57
C ASN A 24 5.29 -13.33 30.78
N SER A 25 5.92 -14.45 31.08
CA SER A 25 5.75 -15.21 32.32
C SER A 25 7.07 -15.92 32.57
N GLY A 26 7.86 -15.35 33.47
CA GLY A 26 9.01 -16.04 34.04
C GLY A 26 8.56 -17.23 34.86
N ASP A 27 9.26 -18.36 34.70
CA ASP A 27 9.92 -19.14 35.76
C ASP A 27 10.54 -20.38 35.10
N GLY A 28 11.83 -20.65 35.30
CA GLY A 28 12.47 -21.89 34.81
C GLY A 28 13.94 -21.79 34.38
N ASP A 29 14.81 -21.67 35.37
CA ASP A 29 16.19 -22.19 35.50
C ASP A 29 16.84 -22.88 34.28
N ASN A 30 18.01 -22.36 33.82
CA ASN A 30 19.27 -23.14 33.79
C ASN A 30 20.49 -22.27 33.39
N GLY A 31 21.38 -22.04 34.35
CA GLY A 31 22.83 -21.92 34.18
C GLY A 31 23.45 -20.71 33.47
N ASN A 32 24.07 -19.80 34.23
CA ASN A 32 25.52 -19.52 34.14
C ASN A 32 25.94 -18.48 35.20
N GLY A 33 27.08 -18.72 35.85
CA GLY A 33 27.52 -18.01 37.06
C GLY A 33 27.93 -16.54 36.86
N GLY A 34 27.91 -15.80 37.96
CA GLY A 34 28.37 -14.41 38.00
C GLY A 34 28.16 -13.74 39.35
N ASN A 35 29.11 -13.98 40.26
CA ASN A 35 29.30 -13.31 41.55
C ASN A 35 29.20 -11.77 41.46
N GLY A 36 28.51 -11.13 42.42
CA GLY A 36 28.55 -9.68 42.58
C GLY A 36 27.45 -9.09 43.46
N GLY A 37 27.56 -9.27 44.79
CA GLY A 37 26.76 -8.52 45.75
C GLY A 37 27.22 -7.06 45.87
N GLY A 38 26.26 -6.16 46.13
CA GLY A 38 26.53 -4.75 46.43
C GLY A 38 25.30 -3.86 46.29
N THR A 39 24.44 -3.81 47.31
CA THR A 39 24.18 -2.61 48.13
C THR A 39 23.46 -1.42 47.47
N SER A 40 22.20 -1.26 47.89
CA SER A 40 21.60 -0.05 48.47
C SER A 40 21.14 1.13 47.59
N ALA A 41 19.97 1.63 48.01
CA ALA A 41 19.37 2.96 47.81
C ALA A 41 18.67 3.18 46.44
N ALA A 42 17.48 3.79 46.34
CA ALA A 42 16.65 4.52 47.27
C ALA A 42 15.17 4.43 46.84
N ALA A 43 14.29 4.72 47.79
CA ALA A 43 12.86 4.94 47.58
C ALA A 43 12.58 6.08 46.58
N ASP A 44 11.48 5.99 45.82
CA ASP A 44 10.38 6.96 45.97
C ASP A 44 9.15 6.66 45.08
N LYS A 45 7.97 6.73 45.73
CA LYS A 45 6.67 7.26 45.29
C LYS A 45 5.91 6.62 44.12
N ASN A 46 5.03 5.74 44.57
CA ASN A 46 3.63 5.54 44.19
C ASN A 46 2.90 6.69 43.45
N ALA A 47 2.05 6.25 42.51
CA ALA A 47 0.77 6.82 42.03
C ALA A 47 0.76 8.06 41.11
N GLY A 48 0.39 7.82 39.85
CA GLY A 48 -0.22 8.86 39.00
C GLY A 48 -0.18 8.66 37.48
N ASP A 49 -0.54 7.50 36.93
CA ASP A 49 -0.70 7.34 35.47
C ASP A 49 -1.94 8.10 34.96
N LYS A 50 -1.71 9.35 34.55
CA LYS A 50 -2.66 10.17 33.83
C LYS A 50 -2.43 9.96 32.33
N ALA A 51 -3.48 9.52 31.66
CA ALA A 51 -3.59 9.29 30.22
C ALA A 51 -2.80 10.28 29.36
N GLY A 52 -1.77 9.76 28.67
CA GLY A 52 -1.09 10.40 27.56
C GLY A 52 -1.72 9.95 26.25
N LYS A 53 -2.66 10.75 25.75
CA LYS A 53 -3.23 10.68 24.41
C LYS A 53 -2.09 10.92 23.40
N ALA A 54 -1.73 9.90 22.63
CA ALA A 54 -0.83 10.03 21.49
C ALA A 54 -1.59 10.77 20.37
N ASP A 55 -1.39 12.08 20.31
CA ASP A 55 -1.52 12.84 19.09
C ASP A 55 -0.26 12.58 18.26
N ASP A 56 -0.39 11.84 17.14
CA ASP A 56 0.49 12.06 16.01
C ASP A 56 -0.35 12.24 14.76
N ALA A 57 -0.29 13.48 14.30
CA ALA A 57 -1.20 14.10 13.38
C ALA A 57 -1.06 13.52 11.97
N ALA A 58 -2.21 13.24 11.37
CA ALA A 58 -2.37 13.26 9.92
C ALA A 58 -1.86 14.61 9.42
N LYS A 59 -0.63 14.63 8.89
CA LYS A 59 -0.10 15.77 8.14
C LYS A 59 -0.80 15.79 6.79
N SER A 60 -2.02 16.34 6.78
CA SER A 60 -2.65 16.85 5.57
C SER A 60 -1.72 17.95 5.05
N ASP A 61 -1.04 17.65 3.95
CA ASP A 61 -0.18 18.57 3.25
C ASP A 61 -1.02 19.74 2.73
N ALA A 62 -0.92 20.86 3.44
CA ALA A 62 -1.42 22.15 3.03
C ALA A 62 -0.25 22.99 2.50
N GLY A 63 0.02 22.84 1.21
CA GLY A 63 0.82 23.73 0.36
C GLY A 63 0.55 23.32 -1.09
N ASP A 64 0.01 24.13 -1.99
CA ASP A 64 0.46 25.45 -2.39
C ASP A 64 -0.69 26.17 -3.12
N LYS A 65 -1.07 27.37 -2.67
CA LYS A 65 -1.97 28.28 -3.40
C LYS A 65 -1.11 29.16 -4.31
N GLY A 66 -0.58 28.58 -5.37
CA GLY A 66 0.16 29.28 -6.42
C GLY A 66 -0.13 28.65 -7.77
N ALA A 67 -0.93 29.32 -8.60
CA ALA A 67 -1.27 28.95 -9.99
C ALA A 67 -1.47 27.44 -10.21
N SER A 68 -2.68 26.93 -9.95
CA SER A 68 -3.08 25.51 -10.02
C SER A 68 -2.32 24.73 -11.09
N LYS A 69 -1.17 24.15 -10.74
CA LYS A 69 -0.53 23.15 -11.59
C LYS A 69 -1.51 22.00 -11.67
N ALA A 70 -1.78 21.54 -12.89
CA ALA A 70 -2.59 20.35 -13.10
C ALA A 70 -2.10 19.24 -12.16
N SER A 71 -3.02 18.58 -11.47
CA SER A 71 -2.73 17.44 -10.60
C SER A 71 -1.95 16.36 -11.37
N GLN A 72 -1.21 15.51 -10.66
CA GLN A 72 -0.47 14.43 -11.31
C GLN A 72 -1.39 13.51 -12.12
N ALA A 73 -2.64 13.30 -11.66
CA ALA A 73 -3.63 12.55 -12.41
C ALA A 73 -4.01 13.22 -13.74
N GLU A 74 -4.19 14.54 -13.76
CA GLU A 74 -4.47 15.28 -14.98
C GLU A 74 -3.27 15.26 -15.94
N GLN A 75 -2.05 15.38 -15.43
CA GLN A 75 -0.83 15.29 -16.23
C GLN A 75 -0.68 13.89 -16.85
N PHE A 76 -0.91 12.84 -16.06
CA PHE A 76 -0.88 11.46 -16.54
C PHE A 76 -1.95 11.20 -17.60
N LYS A 77 -3.21 11.58 -17.34
CA LYS A 77 -4.29 11.46 -18.33
C LYS A 77 -4.00 12.24 -19.60
N ALA A 78 -3.42 13.44 -19.50
CA ALA A 78 -3.05 14.24 -20.67
C ALA A 78 -1.94 13.57 -21.50
N PHE A 79 -0.94 12.96 -20.84
CA PHE A 79 0.09 12.17 -21.51
C PHE A 79 -0.52 11.00 -22.29
N VAL A 80 -1.37 10.19 -21.64
CA VAL A 80 -2.01 9.03 -22.27
C VAL A 80 -3.00 9.44 -23.36
N ALA A 81 -3.70 10.56 -23.20
CA ALA A 81 -4.56 11.11 -24.25
C ALA A 81 -3.78 11.40 -25.54
N LYS A 82 -2.52 11.85 -25.42
CA LYS A 82 -1.64 12.16 -26.57
C LYS A 82 -0.93 10.94 -27.13
N ASN A 83 -0.38 10.08 -26.27
CA ASN A 83 0.56 9.03 -26.67
C ASN A 83 -0.01 7.61 -26.57
N GLY A 84 -1.03 7.39 -25.74
CA GLY A 84 -1.53 6.06 -25.42
C GLY A 84 -2.45 5.43 -26.47
N THR A 85 -2.66 4.14 -26.32
CA THR A 85 -3.60 3.35 -27.13
C THR A 85 -5.06 3.65 -26.75
N PRO A 86 -6.05 3.32 -27.61
CA PRO A 86 -7.46 3.48 -27.26
C PRO A 86 -7.87 2.77 -25.96
N LYS A 87 -7.26 1.62 -25.66
CA LYS A 87 -7.54 0.86 -24.44
C LYS A 87 -6.93 1.51 -23.20
N GLU A 88 -5.72 2.05 -23.31
CA GLU A 88 -5.11 2.83 -22.22
C GLU A 88 -5.90 4.11 -21.95
N LYS A 89 -6.34 4.84 -22.98
CA LYS A 89 -7.20 6.03 -22.82
C LYS A 89 -8.49 5.71 -22.08
N ALA A 90 -9.13 4.59 -22.41
CA ALA A 90 -10.32 4.12 -21.70
C ALA A 90 -9.98 3.77 -20.24
N ALA A 91 -8.87 3.07 -20.01
CA ALA A 91 -8.46 2.67 -18.66
C ALA A 91 -8.11 3.89 -17.78
N VAL A 92 -7.36 4.87 -18.28
CA VAL A 92 -6.98 6.05 -17.47
C VAL A 92 -8.13 7.01 -17.21
N ALA A 93 -9.27 6.88 -17.91
CA ALA A 93 -10.47 7.63 -17.58
C ALA A 93 -10.91 7.39 -16.12
N HIS A 94 -10.72 6.14 -15.64
CA HIS A 94 -11.02 5.66 -14.30
C HIS A 94 -10.04 6.12 -13.21
N VAL A 95 -8.92 6.76 -13.57
CA VAL A 95 -7.94 7.24 -12.59
C VAL A 95 -8.49 8.47 -11.85
N LEU A 96 -8.59 8.40 -10.54
CA LEU A 96 -9.06 9.50 -9.70
C LEU A 96 -7.91 10.32 -9.14
N LYS A 97 -6.81 9.66 -8.78
CA LYS A 97 -5.65 10.29 -8.15
C LYS A 97 -4.36 9.58 -8.55
N VAL A 98 -3.30 10.36 -8.69
CA VAL A 98 -1.92 9.87 -8.82
C VAL A 98 -1.09 10.58 -7.77
N GLN A 99 -0.23 9.86 -7.07
CA GLN A 99 0.69 10.40 -6.06
C GLN A 99 2.07 9.77 -6.20
N GLY A 100 3.11 10.48 -5.77
CA GLY A 100 4.49 10.00 -5.76
C GLY A 100 5.17 10.01 -7.13
N ALA A 101 4.45 10.29 -8.23
CA ALA A 101 5.02 10.25 -9.58
C ALA A 101 6.07 11.34 -9.86
N ASP A 102 6.12 12.38 -9.04
CA ASP A 102 7.10 13.48 -9.08
C ASP A 102 8.28 13.29 -8.13
N GLN A 103 8.25 12.27 -7.27
CA GLN A 103 9.30 11.95 -6.32
C GLN A 103 10.17 10.85 -6.91
N GLN A 104 11.24 11.24 -7.62
CA GLN A 104 12.19 10.31 -8.23
C GLN A 104 13.60 10.50 -7.66
N ASN A 105 14.17 9.41 -7.14
CA ASN A 105 15.54 9.28 -6.66
C ASN A 105 16.28 8.07 -7.25
N ASP A 106 15.64 7.30 -8.15
CA ASP A 106 16.15 6.11 -8.85
C ASP A 106 16.52 4.91 -7.97
N ILE A 107 16.21 4.96 -6.66
CA ILE A 107 16.56 3.91 -5.69
C ILE A 107 15.31 3.19 -5.18
N LEU A 108 14.28 3.93 -4.74
CA LEU A 108 13.02 3.39 -4.21
C LEU A 108 11.85 4.30 -4.59
N ASP A 109 11.68 4.51 -5.90
CA ASP A 109 10.59 5.34 -6.39
C ASP A 109 9.28 4.56 -6.33
N SER A 110 8.25 5.24 -5.82
CA SER A 110 6.93 4.64 -5.69
C SER A 110 5.88 5.62 -6.15
N ALA A 111 4.93 5.11 -6.91
CA ALA A 111 3.78 5.89 -7.34
C ALA A 111 2.50 5.11 -7.03
N ASP A 112 1.51 5.81 -6.52
CA ASP A 112 0.20 5.25 -6.23
C ASP A 112 -0.82 5.85 -7.19
N VAL A 113 -1.60 4.96 -7.83
CA VAL A 113 -2.68 5.33 -8.75
C VAL A 113 -3.99 4.80 -8.19
N TYR A 114 -4.90 5.70 -7.85
CA TYR A 114 -6.21 5.35 -7.30
C TYR A 114 -7.25 5.43 -8.42
N THR A 115 -8.13 4.43 -8.47
CA THR A 115 -9.17 4.30 -9.50
C THR A 115 -10.55 4.18 -8.89
N ASP A 116 -11.58 4.25 -9.73
CA ASP A 116 -12.98 3.96 -9.34
C ASP A 116 -13.38 2.49 -9.59
N PHE A 117 -12.44 1.61 -9.92
CA PHE A 117 -12.70 0.18 -10.03
C PHE A 117 -13.08 -0.42 -8.67
N THR A 118 -13.63 -1.63 -8.68
CA THR A 118 -13.99 -2.38 -7.46
C THR A 118 -13.59 -3.85 -7.57
N GLY A 119 -13.40 -4.49 -6.41
CA GLY A 119 -13.17 -5.93 -6.30
C GLY A 119 -11.71 -6.37 -6.32
N GLY A 120 -10.77 -5.45 -6.11
CA GLY A 120 -9.34 -5.72 -5.98
C GLY A 120 -8.74 -6.54 -7.12
N LEU A 121 -7.81 -7.44 -6.78
CA LEU A 121 -7.07 -8.31 -7.70
C LEU A 121 -7.96 -9.15 -8.64
N THR A 122 -9.16 -9.54 -8.20
CA THR A 122 -10.08 -10.40 -8.96
C THR A 122 -11.24 -9.65 -9.59
N GLY A 123 -11.31 -8.32 -9.38
CA GLY A 123 -12.38 -7.47 -9.85
C GLY A 123 -12.31 -7.13 -11.34
N GLU A 124 -13.30 -6.39 -11.81
CA GLU A 124 -13.41 -5.96 -13.21
C GLU A 124 -12.23 -5.04 -13.62
N GLY A 125 -11.62 -4.36 -12.64
CA GLY A 125 -10.46 -3.51 -12.83
C GLY A 125 -9.15 -4.24 -13.15
N SER A 126 -9.07 -5.57 -12.97
CA SER A 126 -7.82 -6.36 -13.11
C SER A 126 -7.18 -6.31 -14.50
N GLY A 127 -7.98 -6.21 -15.56
CA GLY A 127 -7.51 -6.02 -16.94
C GLY A 127 -7.08 -4.58 -17.22
N PRO A 128 -7.99 -3.60 -17.05
CA PRO A 128 -7.68 -2.18 -17.26
C PRO A 128 -6.53 -1.65 -16.40
N SER A 129 -6.38 -2.09 -15.16
CA SER A 129 -5.32 -1.61 -14.25
C SER A 129 -3.92 -1.96 -14.77
N LYS A 130 -3.74 -3.08 -15.47
CA LYS A 130 -2.48 -3.43 -16.14
C LYS A 130 -2.14 -2.46 -17.27
N LEU A 131 -3.15 -1.98 -17.99
CA LEU A 131 -2.97 -0.94 -19.01
C LEU A 131 -2.60 0.40 -18.39
N ILE A 132 -3.19 0.73 -17.24
CA ILE A 132 -2.81 1.92 -16.45
C ILE A 132 -1.35 1.84 -16.04
N ALA A 133 -0.91 0.72 -15.46
CA ALA A 133 0.47 0.52 -15.04
C ALA A 133 1.45 0.58 -16.24
N SER A 134 1.10 -0.03 -17.36
CA SER A 134 1.89 0.05 -18.60
C SER A 134 2.01 1.48 -19.11
N ALA A 135 0.90 2.21 -19.19
CA ALA A 135 0.93 3.60 -19.66
C ALA A 135 1.68 4.53 -18.69
N PHE A 136 1.71 4.18 -17.39
CA PHE A 136 2.50 4.90 -16.40
C PHE A 136 4.01 4.72 -16.65
N ALA A 137 4.45 3.51 -17.01
CA ALA A 137 5.83 3.22 -17.39
C ALA A 137 6.25 3.94 -18.69
N ASP A 138 5.32 4.25 -19.58
CA ASP A 138 5.62 5.10 -20.74
C ASP A 138 5.72 6.59 -20.36
N TRP A 139 5.08 7.00 -19.28
CA TRP A 139 5.05 8.39 -18.82
C TRP A 139 6.25 8.76 -17.95
N LYS A 140 6.66 7.85 -17.07
CA LYS A 140 7.74 8.01 -16.10
C LYS A 140 8.67 6.81 -16.19
N ASP A 141 9.96 7.08 -16.04
CA ASP A 141 11.02 6.08 -16.03
C ASP A 141 11.77 6.18 -14.70
N SER A 142 12.00 5.04 -14.05
CA SER A 142 12.86 4.90 -12.87
C SER A 142 13.50 3.52 -12.86
N LYS A 143 14.75 3.42 -12.42
CA LYS A 143 15.48 2.14 -12.44
C LYS A 143 14.82 1.07 -11.56
N ASN A 144 14.19 1.49 -10.46
CA ASN A 144 13.57 0.60 -9.47
C ASN A 144 12.17 1.12 -9.08
N GLY A 145 11.51 1.84 -9.98
CA GLY A 145 10.19 2.41 -9.72
C GLY A 145 9.12 1.35 -9.65
N LEU A 146 8.21 1.50 -8.68
CA LEU A 146 7.03 0.65 -8.54
C LEU A 146 5.76 1.51 -8.56
N VAL A 147 4.93 1.32 -9.57
CA VAL A 147 3.58 1.88 -9.59
C VAL A 147 2.61 0.85 -9.03
N THR A 148 1.77 1.27 -8.09
CA THR A 148 0.70 0.46 -7.52
C THR A 148 -0.65 1.06 -7.90
N VAL A 149 -1.53 0.26 -8.48
CA VAL A 149 -2.88 0.66 -8.85
C VAL A 149 -3.86 0.09 -7.83
N TYR A 150 -4.64 0.97 -7.21
CA TYR A 150 -5.65 0.65 -6.21
C TYR A 150 -7.06 0.85 -6.78
N ASP A 151 -7.99 0.08 -6.25
CA ASP A 151 -9.42 0.23 -6.49
C ASP A 151 -10.03 1.33 -5.58
N ALA A 152 -11.34 1.52 -5.68
CA ALA A 152 -12.08 2.54 -4.94
C ALA A 152 -12.09 2.30 -3.42
N ASP A 153 -11.94 1.04 -3.00
CA ASP A 153 -11.87 0.63 -1.58
C ASP A 153 -10.43 0.72 -1.03
N GLY A 154 -9.46 1.03 -1.89
CA GLY A 154 -8.04 1.10 -1.55
C GLY A 154 -7.35 -0.27 -1.58
N GLU A 155 -7.98 -1.29 -2.17
CA GLU A 155 -7.37 -2.59 -2.39
C GLU A 155 -6.43 -2.54 -3.60
N ILE A 156 -5.28 -3.22 -3.52
CA ILE A 156 -4.36 -3.34 -4.65
C ILE A 156 -5.02 -4.16 -5.75
N ILE A 157 -5.01 -3.65 -6.98
CA ILE A 157 -5.45 -4.38 -8.17
C ILE A 157 -4.24 -4.92 -8.94
N THR A 158 -3.20 -4.10 -9.12
CA THR A 158 -1.97 -4.50 -9.81
C THR A 158 -0.80 -3.63 -9.40
N ASN A 159 0.39 -4.16 -9.61
CA ASN A 159 1.62 -3.39 -9.59
C ASN A 159 2.27 -3.46 -10.97
N GLY A 160 3.11 -2.47 -11.28
CA GLY A 160 3.97 -2.46 -12.45
C GLY A 160 5.28 -1.75 -12.14
N ASN A 161 6.33 -2.10 -12.87
CA ASN A 161 7.58 -1.35 -12.79
C ASN A 161 7.50 -0.18 -13.78
N PHE A 162 8.06 0.95 -13.40
CA PHE A 162 8.26 2.11 -14.26
C PHE A 162 9.65 2.66 -14.04
#